data_AF-A0A529HVS8-F1
#
_entry.id   AF-A0A529HVS8-F1
#
_cell.length_a   1.000
_cell.length_b   1.000
_cell.length_c   1.000
_cell.angle_alpha   90.00
_cell.angle_beta   90.00
_cell.angle_gamma   90.00
#
_symmetry.space_group_name_H-M   'P 1'
#
loop_
_entity.id
_entity.type
_entity.pdbx_description
1 polymer ?
#
loop_
_entity_poly.entity_id
_entity_poly.type
_entity_poly.pdbx_seq_one_letter_code
_entity_poly.pdbx_strand_id
1 'polypeptide(L)'
;ILVHVVYGIPFTTLFFRNYFVSLPAELVKAAKVDGAGFYQTFFRVILPISIPCIVVAVIWQFTNIWNDFLFGTTFTSGDNVPVTVALNNIVNTTTGVKRYNVDMAAVVLTALPTIAIYVLAGKYFLRGLMAGSVKG
;
A
#
# COMPACT_ATOMS: atom_id res chain seq x y z
N ILE A 1 -6.07 12.57 -2.83
CA ILE A 1 -7.00 11.48 -2.44
C ILE A 1 -7.64 10.80 -3.65
N LEU A 2 -8.57 11.42 -4.38
CA LEU A 2 -9.24 10.76 -5.52
C LEU A 2 -8.27 10.22 -6.58
N VAL A 3 -7.23 10.99 -6.91
CA VAL A 3 -6.19 10.57 -7.87
C VAL A 3 -5.48 9.30 -7.40
N HIS A 4 -5.09 9.23 -6.13
CA HIS A 4 -4.46 8.05 -5.55
C HIS A 4 -5.38 6.83 -5.49
N VAL A 5 -6.69 7.03 -5.31
CA VAL A 5 -7.69 5.95 -5.36
C VAL A 5 -7.80 5.39 -6.77
N VAL A 6 -8.02 6.26 -7.75
CA VAL A 6 -8.15 5.86 -9.17
C VAL A 6 -6.88 5.15 -9.66
N TYR A 7 -5.70 5.66 -9.29
CA TYR A 7 -4.43 5.05 -9.65
C TYR A 7 -4.17 3.71 -8.93
N GLY A 8 -4.63 3.57 -7.68
CA GLY A 8 -4.43 2.36 -6.88
C GLY A 8 -5.33 1.19 -7.28
N ILE A 9 -6.57 1.46 -7.73
CA ILE A 9 -7.59 0.43 -8.01
C ILE A 9 -7.09 -0.71 -8.91
N PRO A 10 -6.44 -0.47 -10.06
CA PRO A 10 -5.99 -1.55 -10.94
C PRO A 10 -5.04 -2.52 -10.23
N PHE A 11 -4.06 -1.99 -9.50
CA PHE A 11 -3.07 -2.80 -8.78
C PHE A 11 -3.69 -3.56 -7.61
N THR A 12 -4.51 -2.90 -6.79
CA THR A 12 -5.19 -3.57 -5.68
C THR A 12 -6.13 -4.66 -6.20
N THR A 13 -6.83 -4.42 -7.30
CA THR A 13 -7.70 -5.42 -7.94
C THR A 13 -6.91 -6.64 -8.38
N LEU A 14 -5.74 -6.45 -8.99
CA LEU A 14 -4.87 -7.56 -9.39
C LEU A 14 -4.35 -8.36 -8.19
N PHE A 15 -3.97 -7.70 -7.09
CA PHE A 15 -3.57 -8.39 -5.86
C PHE A 15 -4.68 -9.29 -5.33
N PHE A 16 -5.89 -8.74 -5.14
CA PHE A 16 -7.02 -9.53 -4.64
C PHE A 16 -7.46 -10.61 -5.62
N ARG A 17 -7.45 -10.34 -6.93
CA ARG A 17 -7.78 -11.35 -7.95
C ARG A 17 -6.81 -12.53 -7.88
N ASN A 18 -5.50 -12.26 -7.87
CA ASN A 18 -4.50 -13.32 -7.82
C ASN A 18 -4.59 -14.12 -6.52
N TYR A 19 -4.89 -13.46 -5.41
CA TYR A 19 -5.11 -14.12 -4.13
C TYR A 19 -6.38 -14.98 -4.12
N PHE A 20 -7.53 -14.46 -4.59
CA PHE A 20 -8.78 -15.24 -4.60
C PHE A 20 -8.73 -16.43 -5.56
N VAL A 21 -8.00 -16.32 -6.67
CA VAL A 21 -7.79 -17.45 -7.61
C VAL A 21 -6.93 -18.56 -6.99
N SER A 22 -6.09 -18.25 -5.99
CA SER A 22 -5.30 -19.28 -5.29
C SER A 22 -6.08 -19.98 -4.18
N LEU A 23 -7.22 -19.43 -3.74
CA LEU A 23 -8.05 -20.05 -2.70
C LEU A 23 -8.76 -21.32 -3.22
N PRO A 24 -8.85 -22.39 -2.42
CA PRO A 24 -9.60 -23.59 -2.78
C PRO A 24 -11.09 -23.27 -3.00
N ALA A 25 -11.63 -23.69 -4.14
CA ALA A 25 -13.05 -23.52 -4.46
C ALA A 25 -13.99 -24.25 -3.47
N GLU A 26 -13.46 -25.22 -2.71
CA GLU A 26 -14.19 -25.95 -1.67
C GLU A 26 -14.68 -25.04 -0.54
N LEU A 27 -13.96 -23.96 -0.21
CA LEU A 27 -14.39 -23.01 0.83
C LEU A 27 -15.74 -22.39 0.51
N VAL A 28 -15.94 -22.03 -0.77
CA VAL A 28 -17.21 -21.44 -1.25
C VAL A 28 -18.30 -22.52 -1.35
N LYS A 29 -17.94 -23.75 -1.73
CA LYS A 29 -18.90 -24.87 -1.78
C LYS A 29 -19.41 -25.24 -0.40
N ALA A 30 -18.52 -25.36 0.60
CA ALA A 30 -18.87 -25.65 1.98
C ALA A 30 -19.80 -24.57 2.56
N ALA A 31 -19.44 -23.29 2.40
CA ALA A 31 -20.30 -22.18 2.83
C ALA A 31 -21.70 -22.21 2.20
N LYS A 32 -21.80 -22.60 0.92
CA LYS A 32 -23.10 -22.78 0.23
C LYS A 32 -23.90 -23.97 0.77
N VAL A 33 -23.24 -25.08 1.11
CA VAL A 33 -23.89 -26.25 1.75
C VAL A 33 -24.45 -25.87 3.12
N ASP A 34 -23.73 -25.01 3.86
CA ASP A 34 -24.18 -24.45 5.14
C ASP A 34 -25.28 -23.37 4.99
N GLY A 35 -25.81 -23.16 3.78
CA GLY A 35 -26.89 -22.21 3.50
C GLY A 35 -26.43 -20.73 3.47
N ALA A 36 -25.12 -20.44 3.47
CA ALA A 36 -24.64 -19.07 3.42
C ALA A 36 -24.84 -18.43 2.03
N GLY A 37 -25.45 -17.25 2.00
CA GLY A 37 -25.54 -16.43 0.79
C GLY A 37 -24.19 -15.84 0.34
N PHE A 38 -24.16 -15.16 -0.81
CA PHE A 38 -22.94 -14.54 -1.35
C PHE A 38 -22.26 -13.59 -0.38
N TYR A 39 -23.00 -12.62 0.16
CA TYR A 39 -22.45 -11.62 1.09
C TYR A 39 -21.95 -12.27 2.38
N GLN A 40 -22.67 -13.26 2.91
CA GLN A 40 -22.24 -13.99 4.09
C GLN A 40 -20.95 -14.77 3.84
N THR A 41 -20.86 -15.47 2.69
CA THR A 41 -19.65 -16.18 2.27
C THR A 41 -18.47 -15.21 2.11
N PHE A 42 -18.69 -14.07 1.46
CA PHE A 42 -17.65 -13.07 1.26
C PHE A 42 -17.14 -12.49 2.59
N PHE A 43 -18.03 -11.95 3.43
CA PHE A 43 -17.62 -11.25 4.65
C PHE A 43 -17.19 -12.17 5.78
N ARG A 44 -17.74 -13.40 5.89
CA ARG A 44 -17.42 -14.32 6.99
C ARG A 44 -16.36 -15.37 6.64
N VAL A 45 -16.15 -15.67 5.37
CA VAL A 45 -15.20 -16.74 4.95
C VAL A 45 -14.06 -16.16 4.13
N ILE A 46 -14.35 -15.51 2.99
CA ILE A 46 -13.31 -15.06 2.07
C ILE A 46 -12.50 -13.89 2.64
N LEU A 47 -13.18 -12.85 3.15
CA LEU A 47 -12.53 -11.63 3.62
C LEU A 47 -11.58 -11.88 4.81
N PRO A 48 -11.94 -12.65 5.86
CA PRO A 48 -11.03 -12.93 6.98
C PRO A 48 -9.81 -13.75 6.56
N ILE A 49 -9.97 -14.71 5.65
CA ILE A 49 -8.84 -15.49 5.13
C ILE A 49 -7.89 -14.60 4.32
N SER A 50 -8.41 -13.51 3.73
CA SER A 50 -7.68 -12.60 2.87
C SER A 50 -6.89 -11.51 3.59
N ILE A 51 -6.84 -11.52 4.92
CA ILE A 51 -6.03 -10.60 5.74
C ILE A 51 -4.58 -10.48 5.23
N PRO A 52 -3.86 -11.56 4.88
CA PRO A 52 -2.50 -11.42 4.35
C PRO A 52 -2.43 -10.60 3.06
N CYS A 53 -3.40 -10.76 2.15
CA CYS A 53 -3.49 -9.98 0.92
C CYS A 53 -3.83 -8.51 1.20
N ILE A 54 -4.77 -8.25 2.12
CA ILE A 54 -5.12 -6.89 2.57
C ILE A 54 -3.88 -6.17 3.10
N VAL A 55 -3.09 -6.84 3.94
CA VAL A 55 -1.87 -6.25 4.52
C VAL A 55 -0.89 -5.87 3.41
N VAL A 56 -0.64 -6.74 2.42
CA VAL A 56 0.22 -6.42 1.28
C VAL A 56 -0.31 -5.23 0.47
N ALA A 57 -1.60 -5.22 0.17
CA ALA A 57 -2.23 -4.13 -0.58
C ALA A 57 -2.12 -2.78 0.16
N VAL A 58 -2.32 -2.78 1.48
CA VAL A 58 -2.20 -1.57 2.32
C VAL A 58 -0.76 -1.06 2.36
N ILE A 59 0.23 -1.94 2.54
CA ILE A 59 1.65 -1.55 2.52
C ILE A 59 2.01 -0.94 1.18
N TRP A 60 1.65 -1.62 0.09
CA TRP A 60 1.92 -1.13 -1.25
C TRP A 60 1.26 0.23 -1.51
N GLN A 61 -0.02 0.38 -1.16
CA GLN A 61 -0.76 1.63 -1.35
C GLN A 61 -0.18 2.76 -0.49
N PHE A 62 0.14 2.49 0.78
CA PHE A 62 0.78 3.47 1.65
C PHE A 62 2.12 3.94 1.08
N THR A 63 2.99 3.00 0.69
CA THR A 63 4.31 3.33 0.13
C THR A 63 4.18 4.16 -1.13
N ASN A 64 3.19 3.86 -1.99
CA ASN A 64 2.97 4.66 -3.20
C ASN A 64 2.47 6.07 -2.89
N ILE A 65 1.49 6.22 -1.99
CA ILE A 65 0.96 7.54 -1.61
C ILE A 65 2.02 8.37 -0.88
N TRP A 66 2.78 7.76 0.03
CA TRP A 66 3.80 8.44 0.82
C TRP A 66 4.96 8.95 -0.03
N ASN A 67 5.37 8.19 -1.04
CA ASN A 67 6.47 8.55 -1.94
C ASN A 67 6.02 9.32 -3.20
N ASP A 68 4.72 9.58 -3.36
CA ASP A 68 4.22 10.31 -4.51
C ASP A 68 4.61 11.79 -4.42
N PHE A 69 5.38 12.23 -5.42
CA PHE A 69 5.75 13.63 -5.60
C PHE A 69 4.88 14.31 -6.66
N LEU A 70 4.57 13.61 -7.76
CA LEU A 70 3.95 14.20 -8.94
C LEU A 70 2.52 14.66 -8.66
N PHE A 71 1.65 13.80 -8.13
CA PHE A 71 0.30 14.28 -7.82
C PHE A 71 0.31 15.26 -6.66
N GLY A 72 1.23 15.09 -5.71
CA GLY A 72 1.45 16.03 -4.61
C GLY A 72 1.72 17.46 -5.09
N THR A 73 2.67 17.65 -6.00
CA THR A 73 3.03 18.99 -6.50
C THR A 73 2.01 19.55 -7.48
N THR A 74 1.26 18.70 -8.20
CA THR A 74 0.27 19.16 -9.19
C THR A 74 -1.05 19.56 -8.55
N PHE A 75 -1.50 18.83 -7.53
CA PHE A 75 -2.84 18.99 -6.95
C PHE A 75 -2.88 19.65 -5.58
N THR A 76 -1.71 20.01 -5.01
CA THR A 76 -1.65 20.65 -3.69
C THR A 76 -1.07 22.05 -3.79
N SER A 77 -1.60 22.98 -3.00
CA SER A 77 -1.13 24.35 -2.89
C SER A 77 -1.32 24.86 -1.46
N GLY A 78 -0.46 25.78 -1.01
CA GLY A 78 -0.47 26.32 0.36
C GLY A 78 0.35 25.49 1.35
N ASP A 79 0.01 25.58 2.64
CA ASP A 79 0.86 25.05 3.72
C ASP A 79 0.70 23.53 3.96
N ASN A 80 -0.36 22.92 3.44
CA ASN A 80 -0.66 21.49 3.63
C ASN A 80 -0.14 20.62 2.49
N VAL A 81 1.15 20.75 2.15
CA VAL A 81 1.78 19.96 1.08
C VAL A 81 2.24 18.58 1.55
N PRO A 82 2.24 17.55 0.68
CA PRO A 82 2.80 16.24 1.00
C PRO A 82 4.28 16.33 1.37
N VAL A 83 4.75 15.40 2.21
CA VAL A 83 6.12 15.39 2.74
C VAL A 83 7.19 15.37 1.65
N THR A 84 6.93 14.69 0.53
CA THR A 84 7.81 14.63 -0.64
C THR A 84 7.95 15.98 -1.33
N VAL A 85 6.87 16.75 -1.40
CA VAL A 85 6.85 18.12 -1.93
C VAL A 85 7.56 19.07 -0.96
N ALA A 86 7.28 18.96 0.34
CA ALA A 86 7.98 19.73 1.37
C ALA A 86 9.49 19.49 1.35
N LEU A 87 9.92 18.23 1.21
CA LEU A 87 11.32 17.84 1.08
C LEU A 87 11.96 18.48 -0.16
N ASN A 88 11.27 18.45 -1.31
CA ASN A 88 11.75 19.09 -2.53
C ASN A 88 11.91 20.61 -2.36
N ASN A 89 10.96 21.24 -1.68
CA ASN A 89 11.03 22.67 -1.36
C ASN A 89 12.25 22.97 -0.48
N ILE A 90 12.56 22.19 0.56
CA ILE A 90 13.75 22.40 1.41
C ILE A 90 15.04 22.38 0.58
N VAL A 91 15.16 21.42 -0.34
CA VAL A 91 16.35 21.29 -1.20
C VAL A 91 16.47 22.46 -2.19
N ASN A 92 15.34 22.96 -2.72
CA ASN A 92 15.32 24.01 -3.75
C ASN A 92 15.28 25.44 -3.19
N THR A 93 14.79 25.66 -1.97
CA THR A 93 14.67 26.99 -1.33
C THR A 93 15.99 27.47 -0.71
N THR A 94 17.08 26.70 -0.80
CA THR A 94 18.39 27.15 -0.30
C THR A 94 18.99 28.18 -1.26
N THR A 95 18.50 29.42 -1.19
CA THR A 95 19.08 30.60 -1.86
C THR A 95 20.36 31.00 -1.10
N GLY A 96 21.47 30.30 -1.36
CA GLY A 96 22.76 30.53 -0.71
C GLY A 96 23.61 29.26 -0.59
N VAL A 97 24.31 29.12 0.52
CA VAL A 97 25.16 27.94 0.79
C VAL A 97 24.28 26.72 1.05
N LYS A 98 24.45 25.67 0.22
CA LYS A 98 23.70 24.43 0.32
C LYS A 98 23.94 23.75 1.67
N ARG A 99 22.87 23.57 2.45
CA ARG A 99 22.93 22.98 3.80
C ARG A 99 22.75 21.46 3.73
N TYR A 100 23.77 20.77 3.22
CA TYR A 100 23.74 19.31 3.05
C TYR A 100 23.36 18.54 4.33
N ASN A 101 23.76 19.05 5.49
CA ASN A 101 23.38 18.49 6.78
C ASN A 101 21.86 18.49 7.01
N VAL A 102 21.18 19.57 6.62
CA VAL A 102 19.72 19.70 6.75
C VAL A 102 19.00 18.85 5.71
N ASP A 103 19.47 18.87 4.46
CA ASP A 103 18.91 18.08 3.37
C ASP A 103 18.95 16.58 3.69
N MET A 104 20.10 16.08 4.18
CA MET A 104 20.26 14.67 4.54
C MET A 104 19.41 14.28 5.74
N ALA A 105 19.31 15.14 6.76
CA ALA A 105 18.45 14.90 7.91
C ALA A 105 16.96 14.81 7.49
N ALA A 106 16.52 15.69 6.58
CA ALA A 106 15.16 15.67 6.05
C ALA A 106 14.86 14.40 5.24
N VAL A 107 15.80 13.94 4.40
CA VAL A 107 15.65 12.67 3.66
C VAL A 107 15.51 11.49 4.63
N VAL A 108 16.36 11.41 5.66
CA VAL A 108 16.30 10.32 6.65
C VAL A 108 14.95 10.32 7.36
N LEU A 109 14.49 11.47 7.86
CA LEU A 109 13.18 11.61 8.50
C LEU A 109 12.03 11.19 7.59
N THR A 110 12.07 11.59 6.31
CA THR A 110 11.03 11.25 5.33
C THR A 110 11.00 9.76 5.01
N ALA A 111 12.14 9.07 5.05
CA ALA A 111 12.25 7.63 4.79
C ALA A 111 11.82 6.75 5.97
N LEU A 112 11.87 7.26 7.21
CA LEU A 112 11.58 6.48 8.42
C LEU A 112 10.22 5.76 8.40
N PRO A 113 9.09 6.39 8.03
CA PRO A 113 7.79 5.72 8.06
C PRO A 113 7.71 4.54 7.09
N THR A 114 8.25 4.71 5.88
CA THR A 114 8.33 3.64 4.89
C THR A 114 9.16 2.48 5.43
N ILE A 115 10.36 2.76 5.97
CA ILE A 115 11.22 1.73 6.57
C ILE A 115 10.51 1.01 7.72
N ALA A 116 9.86 1.75 8.62
CA ALA A 116 9.14 1.18 9.75
C ALA A 116 8.05 0.20 9.30
N ILE A 117 7.28 0.55 8.26
CA ILE A 117 6.26 -0.34 7.70
C ILE A 117 6.88 -1.61 7.13
N TYR A 118 7.98 -1.51 6.37
CA TYR A 118 8.64 -2.70 5.82
C TYR A 118 9.21 -3.60 6.93
N VAL A 119 9.78 -3.03 7.98
CA VAL A 119 10.32 -3.82 9.11
C VAL A 119 9.19 -4.53 9.87
N LEU A 120 8.11 -3.82 10.19
CA LEU A 120 6.97 -4.39 10.92
C LEU A 120 6.19 -5.40 10.08
N ALA A 121 6.08 -5.13 8.79
CA ALA A 121 5.26 -5.91 7.88
C ALA A 121 6.02 -6.99 7.11
N GLY A 122 7.35 -7.07 7.21
CA GLY A 122 8.16 -8.05 6.48
C GLY A 122 7.68 -9.50 6.65
N LYS A 123 7.21 -9.86 7.86
CA LYS A 123 6.61 -11.19 8.14
C LYS A 123 5.30 -11.46 7.39
N TYR A 124 4.51 -10.43 7.12
CA TYR A 124 3.25 -10.54 6.36
C TYR A 124 3.50 -10.46 4.85
N PHE A 125 4.46 -9.64 4.44
CA PHE A 125 4.84 -9.47 3.04
C PHE A 125 5.37 -10.78 2.44
N LEU A 126 6.26 -11.48 3.15
CA LEU A 126 6.77 -12.80 2.72
C LEU A 126 5.64 -13.83 2.57
N ARG A 127 4.68 -13.86 3.50
CA ARG A 127 3.53 -14.78 3.44
C ARG A 127 2.58 -14.45 2.27
N GLY A 128 2.35 -13.16 2.00
CA GLY A 128 1.50 -12.71 0.89
C GLY A 128 2.12 -12.95 -0.48
N LEU A 129 3.44 -12.74 -0.62
CA LEU A 129 4.17 -12.98 -1.87
C LEU A 129 4.27 -14.48 -2.18
N MET A 130 4.56 -15.30 -1.17
CA MET A 130 4.63 -16.75 -1.32
C MET A 130 3.27 -17.35 -1.70
N ALA A 131 2.16 -16.88 -1.14
CA ALA A 131 0.82 -17.35 -1.50
C ALA A 131 0.46 -17.19 -3.00
N GLY A 132 1.12 -16.27 -3.71
CA GLY A 132 1.01 -16.11 -5.17
C GLY A 132 2.06 -16.87 -5.98
N SER A 133 3.15 -17.32 -5.36
CA SER A 133 4.33 -17.90 -6.04
C SER A 133 4.46 -19.42 -5.90
N VAL A 134 3.70 -20.11 -5.03
CA VAL A 134 3.80 -21.60 -4.88
C VAL A 134 3.07 -22.38 -5.98
N LYS A 135 3.10 -21.90 -7.22
CA LYS A 135 2.76 -22.71 -8.40
C LYS A 135 3.95 -22.73 -9.34
N GLY A 136 4.99 -23.44 -8.89
CA GLY A 136 6.01 -24.10 -9.67
C GLY A 136 6.08 -25.53 -9.19
#